data_AF-A0A496XMP7-F1
#
_entry.id   AF-A0A496XMP7-F1
#
_cell.length_a   1.000
_cell.length_b   1.000
_cell.length_c   1.000
_cell.angle_alpha   90.00
_cell.angle_beta   90.00
_cell.angle_gamma   90.00
#
_symmetry.space_group_name_H-M   'P 1'
#
loop_
_entity.id
_entity.type
_entity.pdbx_description
1 polymer ?
#
loop_
_entity_poly.entity_id
_entity_poly.type
_entity_poly.pdbx_seq_one_letter_code
_entity_poly.pdbx_strand_id
1 'polypeptide(L)' 'MTIPGSAFRPILFSSKQAEDDLIPLESLSDLVGFPVEQLKEELEFEGDEISLESLRESVLKFLDLTMEEFKKAD' A
#
# COMPACT_ATOMS: atom_id res chain seq x y z
N MET A 1 33.29 -25.19 1.64
CA MET A 1 32.16 -24.94 0.72
C MET A 1 31.25 -23.95 1.43
N THR A 2 31.42 -22.66 1.17
CA THR A 2 30.73 -21.56 1.85
C THR A 2 29.75 -20.92 0.87
N ILE A 3 28.52 -20.75 1.32
CA ILE A 3 27.40 -20.16 0.57
C ILE A 3 27.77 -18.71 0.23
N PRO A 4 27.75 -18.27 -1.04
CA PRO A 4 27.96 -16.86 -1.37
C PRO A 4 26.79 -16.07 -0.77
N GLY A 5 27.12 -15.13 0.12
CA GLY A 5 26.18 -14.37 0.91
C GLY A 5 25.01 -13.85 0.09
N SER A 6 23.81 -14.32 0.44
CA SER A 6 22.55 -13.76 0.00
C SER A 6 22.62 -12.24 0.13
N ALA A 7 22.52 -11.56 -1.00
CA ALA A 7 22.38 -10.12 -1.05
C ALA A 7 21.04 -9.73 -0.41
N PHE A 8 21.03 -9.64 0.91
CA PHE A 8 20.03 -8.88 1.63
C PHE A 8 20.24 -7.43 1.22
N ARG A 9 19.51 -6.99 0.20
CA ARG A 9 19.35 -5.58 -0.10
C ARG A 9 18.31 -5.07 0.89
N PRO A 10 18.70 -4.35 1.96
CA PRO A 10 17.70 -3.64 2.72
C PRO A 10 17.04 -2.67 1.75
N ILE A 11 15.72 -2.72 1.67
CA ILE A 11 14.93 -1.71 0.96
C ILE A 11 15.20 -0.41 1.74
N LEU A 12 16.15 0.37 1.26
CA LEU A 12 16.36 1.75 1.68
C LEU A 12 15.10 2.47 1.24
N PHE A 13 14.12 2.55 2.14
CA PHE A 13 13.10 3.59 2.10
C PHE A 13 13.88 4.91 2.12
N SER A 14 14.15 5.43 0.93
CA SER A 14 14.78 6.73 0.78
C SER A 14 13.74 7.72 1.28
N SER A 15 13.94 8.22 2.50
CA SER A 15 13.19 9.34 3.05
C SER A 15 13.45 10.59 2.19
N LYS A 16 12.85 10.63 1.00
CA LYS A 16 12.78 11.81 0.18
C LYS A 16 11.37 12.35 0.37
N GLN A 17 11.31 13.37 1.21
CA GLN A 17 10.19 14.28 1.33
C GLN A 17 9.80 14.75 -0.07
N ALA A 18 8.71 14.20 -0.60
CA ALA A 18 8.14 14.56 -1.88
C ALA A 18 6.64 14.58 -1.66
N GLU A 19 6.12 15.80 -1.62
CA GLU A 19 4.76 16.14 -1.23
C GLU A 19 3.76 15.85 -2.38
N ASP A 20 4.24 15.20 -3.45
CA ASP A 20 3.55 14.85 -4.71
C ASP A 20 4.01 13.48 -5.24
N ASP A 21 4.46 12.56 -4.38
CA ASP A 21 4.87 11.22 -4.80
C ASP A 21 3.62 10.38 -5.17
N LEU A 22 3.28 10.42 -6.46
CA LEU A 22 2.35 9.50 -7.09
C LEU A 22 2.98 8.10 -7.07
N ILE A 23 2.32 7.16 -6.41
CA ILE A 23 2.76 5.79 -6.26
C ILE A 23 2.06 4.94 -7.33
N PRO A 24 2.81 4.28 -8.23
CA PRO A 24 2.23 3.32 -9.16
C PRO A 24 1.59 2.16 -8.41
N LEU A 25 0.37 1.77 -8.81
CA LEU A 25 -0.33 0.64 -8.18
C LEU A 25 0.42 -0.68 -8.34
N GLU A 26 1.24 -0.84 -9.39
CA GLU A 26 2.12 -2.00 -9.54
C GLU A 26 3.08 -2.15 -8.34
N SER A 27 3.63 -1.04 -7.87
CA SER A 27 4.57 -1.04 -6.73
C SER A 27 3.87 -1.34 -5.42
N LEU A 28 2.63 -0.88 -5.27
CA LEU A 28 1.77 -1.25 -4.14
C LEU A 28 1.43 -2.75 -4.20
N SER A 29 1.02 -3.25 -5.36
CA SER A 29 0.72 -4.66 -5.62
C SER A 29 1.89 -5.56 -5.24
N ASP A 30 3.11 -5.23 -5.66
CA ASP A 30 4.31 -5.97 -5.29
C ASP A 30 4.62 -5.93 -3.78
N LEU A 31 4.30 -4.82 -3.10
CA LEU A 31 4.56 -4.65 -1.68
C LEU A 31 3.57 -5.41 -0.80
N VAL A 32 2.28 -5.35 -1.14
CA VAL A 32 1.20 -5.94 -0.35
C VAL A 32 0.88 -7.38 -0.76
N GLY A 33 1.29 -7.79 -1.96
CA GLY A 33 1.03 -9.11 -2.51
C GLY A 33 -0.39 -9.32 -3.02
N PHE A 34 -1.16 -8.23 -3.23
CA PHE A 34 -2.48 -8.27 -3.86
C PHE A 34 -2.40 -7.77 -5.30
N PRO A 35 -3.07 -8.40 -6.27
CA PRO A 35 -3.11 -7.92 -7.65
C PRO A 35 -3.70 -6.51 -7.74
N VAL A 36 -3.21 -5.74 -8.72
CA VAL A 36 -3.64 -4.35 -8.98
C VAL A 36 -5.16 -4.21 -9.09
N GLU A 37 -5.85 -5.18 -9.71
CA GLU A 37 -7.32 -5.12 -9.84
C GLU A 37 -8.04 -5.14 -8.49
N GLN A 38 -7.56 -5.94 -7.52
CA GLN A 38 -8.12 -5.96 -6.17
C GLN A 38 -7.84 -4.66 -5.43
N LEU A 39 -6.64 -4.09 -5.61
CA LEU A 39 -6.31 -2.78 -5.03
C LEU A 39 -7.21 -1.67 -5.57
N LYS A 40 -7.53 -1.68 -6.88
CA LYS A 40 -8.44 -0.71 -7.49
C LYS A 40 -9.86 -0.83 -6.94
N GLU A 41 -10.35 -2.06 -6.74
CA GLU A 41 -11.68 -2.33 -6.19
C GLU A 41 -11.78 -1.86 -4.73
N GLU A 42 -10.82 -2.24 -3.88
CA GLU A 42 -10.84 -1.92 -2.45
C GLU A 42 -10.57 -0.43 -2.16
N LEU A 43 -9.76 0.24 -2.99
CA LEU A 43 -9.48 1.67 -2.85
C LEU A 43 -10.50 2.55 -3.58
N GLU A 44 -11.49 1.95 -4.27
CA GLU A 44 -12.44 2.62 -5.17
C GLU A 44 -11.73 3.59 -6.13
N PHE A 45 -10.65 3.13 -6.76
CA PHE A 45 -9.73 3.96 -7.54
C PHE A 45 -9.52 3.41 -8.95
N GLU A 46 -9.78 4.24 -9.97
CA GLU A 46 -9.71 3.82 -11.37
C GLU A 46 -8.37 4.14 -12.07
N GLY A 47 -7.51 4.95 -11.45
CA GLY A 47 -6.21 5.34 -12.01
C GLY A 47 -5.12 4.27 -11.86
N ASP A 48 -3.97 4.52 -12.47
CA ASP A 48 -2.79 3.63 -12.35
C ASP A 48 -1.79 4.11 -11.29
N GLU A 49 -1.92 5.35 -10.83
CA GLU A 49 -1.04 6.00 -9.85
C GLU A 49 -1.88 6.69 -8.77
N ILE A 50 -1.56 6.44 -7.50
CA ILE A 50 -2.28 7.01 -6.35
C ILE A 50 -1.32 7.86 -5.49
N SER A 51 -1.76 9.04 -5.05
CA SER A 51 -0.96 9.86 -4.14
C SER A 51 -0.94 9.25 -2.73
N LEU A 52 0.13 9.52 -1.98
CA LEU A 52 0.23 9.11 -0.57
C LEU A 52 -0.93 9.65 0.29
N GLU A 53 -1.40 10.85 0.01
CA GLU A 53 -2.53 11.45 0.72
C GLU A 53 -3.82 10.66 0.47
N SER A 54 -4.18 10.42 -0.79
CA SER A 54 -5.38 9.66 -1.14
C SER A 54 -5.31 8.21 -0.66
N LEU A 55 -4.14 7.56 -0.75
CA LEU A 55 -3.95 6.22 -0.22
C LEU A 55 -4.18 6.19 1.29
N ARG A 56 -3.66 7.19 2.03
CA ARG A 56 -3.86 7.29 3.48
C ARG A 56 -5.34 7.47 3.83
N GLU A 57 -6.04 8.32 3.09
CA GLU A 57 -7.48 8.53 3.30
C GLU A 57 -8.29 7.25 3.03
N SER A 58 -8.03 6.53 1.93
CA SER A 58 -8.73 5.27 1.63
C SER A 58 -8.46 4.19 2.68
N VAL A 59 -7.21 4.07 3.14
CA VAL A 59 -6.86 3.13 4.22
C VAL A 59 -7.54 3.51 5.54
N LEU A 60 -7.60 4.81 5.89
CA LEU A 60 -8.29 5.26 7.08
C LEU A 60 -9.79 4.98 7.02
N LYS A 61 -10.44 5.21 5.87
CA LYS A 61 -11.86 4.85 5.66
C LYS A 61 -12.09 3.35 5.79
N PHE A 62 -11.23 2.53 5.21
CA PHE A 62 -11.31 1.06 5.33
C PHE A 62 -11.18 0.62 6.80
N LEU A 63 -10.23 1.19 7.55
CA LEU A 63 -10.05 0.89 8.97
C LEU A 63 -11.25 1.36 9.80
N ASP A 64 -11.82 2.53 9.51
CA ASP A 64 -13.00 3.06 10.22
C ASP A 64 -14.22 2.17 10.00
N LEU A 65 -14.51 1.80 8.75
CA LEU A 65 -15.57 0.85 8.38
C LEU A 65 -15.40 -0.50 9.09
N THR A 66 -14.17 -1.02 9.09
CA THR A 66 -13.85 -2.27 9.80
C THR A 66 -14.11 -2.11 11.30
N MET A 67 -13.71 -1.00 11.91
CA MET A 67 -13.91 -0.73 13.34
C MET A 67 -15.39 -0.55 13.71
N GLU A 68 -16.19 0.09 12.85
CA GLU A 68 -17.64 0.24 13.02
C GLU A 68 -18.37 -1.11 12.97
N GLU A 69 -17.99 -2.00 12.05
CA GLU A 69 -18.55 -3.35 11.96
C GLU A 69 -18.26 -4.18 13.22
N PHE A 70 -17.07 -4.03 13.82
CA PHE A 70 -16.75 -4.66 15.12
C PHE A 70 -17.51 -4.04 16.31
N LYS A 71 -17.97 -2.79 16.19
CA LYS A 71 -18.68 -2.08 17.27
C LYS A 71 -20.18 -2.35 17.29
N LYS A 72 -20.77 -2.83 16.18
CA LYS A 72 -22.17 -3.24 16.08
C LYS A 72 -22.47 -4.64 16.64
N ALA A 73 -21.44 -5.39 17.04
CA ALA A 73 -21.55 -6.75 17.56
C ALA A 73 -21.61 -6.84 19.10
N ASP A 74 -21.83 -5.72 19.81
CA ASP A 74 -22.04 -5.66 21.27
C ASP A 74 -23.46 -5.14 21.61
#